data_AF-A0A8B9C3Z9-F1
#
_entry.id   AF-A0A8B9C3Z9-F1
#
_cell.length_a   1.000
_cell.length_b   1.000
_cell.length_c   1.000
_cell.angle_alpha   90.00
_cell.angle_beta   90.00
_cell.angle_gamma   90.00
#
_symmetry.space_group_name_H-M   'P 1'
#
loop_
_entity.id
_entity.type
_entity.pdbx_description
1 polymer ?
#
loop_
_entity_poly.entity_id
_entity_poly.type
_entity_poly.pdbx_seq_one_letter_code
_entity_poly.pdbx_strand_id
1 'polypeptide(L)'
;MEAVLLQGLLLLLFFVALLLYQHNATFNYFCKVAFFNCWVVAMATLLSPLAALRGRSVENMKLLRAAIRPLKHLYGIKMQVRGSEHLNTEEPYVIVCNHQASLDLMGMVEVIPDRCVPIAKKELIYMGTVGWACWLSGIIFIDRHKRGDAIDVISQTAKTIRRENVPIFPIVISPYWDFFSSKDKKFTSGTCTIQVLPKIETHGLSPKDVPELTETIRKAMRAEHPLLPCSTGATKGTGSPRHKGDTAGTSD
;
A
#
# COMPACT_ATOMS: atom_id res chain seq x y z
N MET A 1 42.91 11.36 -24.32
CA MET A 1 42.45 12.69 -23.87
C MET A 1 40.93 12.70 -23.70
N GLU A 2 40.17 12.27 -24.72
CA GLU A 2 38.69 12.21 -24.66
C GLU A 2 38.13 11.31 -23.55
N ALA A 3 38.71 10.12 -23.33
CA ALA A 3 38.26 9.24 -22.25
C ALA A 3 38.42 9.85 -20.84
N VAL A 4 39.51 10.60 -20.61
CA VAL A 4 39.77 11.29 -19.34
C VAL A 4 38.84 12.48 -19.15
N LEU A 5 38.57 13.24 -20.22
CA LEU A 5 37.58 14.31 -20.21
C LEU A 5 36.17 13.79 -19.93
N LEU A 6 35.79 12.66 -20.56
CA LEU A 6 34.51 12.00 -20.32
C LEU A 6 34.40 11.50 -18.87
N GLN A 7 35.43 10.85 -18.34
CA GLN A 7 35.48 10.42 -16.94
C GLN A 7 35.37 11.62 -15.97
N GLY A 8 36.09 12.70 -16.24
CA GLY A 8 36.01 13.93 -15.45
C GLY A 8 34.61 14.55 -15.46
N LEU A 9 33.95 14.58 -16.62
CA LEU A 9 32.57 15.05 -16.75
C LEU A 9 31.58 14.17 -15.99
N LEU A 10 31.71 12.84 -16.08
CA LEU A 10 30.83 11.91 -15.36
C LEU A 10 30.98 12.04 -13.84
N LEU A 11 32.22 12.19 -13.34
CA LEU A 11 32.47 12.45 -11.93
C LEU A 11 31.87 13.78 -11.48
N LEU A 12 32.05 14.84 -12.26
CA LEU A 12 31.45 16.15 -11.97
C LEU A 12 29.92 16.06 -11.90
N LEU A 13 29.27 15.41 -12.87
CA LEU A 13 27.82 15.20 -12.88
C LEU A 13 27.35 14.38 -11.67
N PHE A 14 28.10 13.36 -11.28
CA PHE A 14 27.82 12.57 -10.08
C PHE A 14 27.86 13.44 -8.81
N PHE A 15 28.89 14.27 -8.64
CA PHE A 15 28.98 15.19 -7.51
C PHE A 15 27.85 16.22 -7.50
N VAL A 16 27.52 16.81 -8.65
CA VAL A 16 26.38 17.74 -8.77
C VAL A 16 25.06 17.04 -8.39
N ALA A 17 24.83 15.83 -8.88
CA ALA A 17 23.64 15.06 -8.52
C ALA A 17 23.58 14.73 -7.02
N LEU A 18 24.73 14.41 -6.39
CA LEU A 18 24.81 14.17 -4.96
C LEU A 18 24.47 15.44 -4.14
N LEU A 19 25.00 16.60 -4.55
CA LEU A 19 24.68 17.88 -3.93
C LEU A 19 23.19 18.23 -4.07
N LEU A 20 22.62 18.02 -5.26
CA LEU A 20 21.18 18.19 -5.48
C LEU A 20 20.36 17.24 -4.61
N TYR A 21 20.78 15.99 -4.46
CA TYR A 21 20.10 15.01 -3.60
C TYR A 21 20.11 15.42 -2.12
N GLN A 22 21.17 16.06 -1.65
CA GLN A 22 21.31 16.49 -0.26
C GLN A 22 20.59 17.81 0.03
N HIS A 23 20.62 18.77 -0.90
CA HIS A 23 20.15 20.14 -0.65
C HIS A 23 18.81 20.49 -1.29
N ASN A 24 18.33 19.71 -2.27
CA ASN A 24 17.07 19.96 -2.94
C ASN A 24 16.04 18.87 -2.60
N ALA A 25 15.05 19.21 -1.77
CA ALA A 25 14.01 18.29 -1.32
C ALA A 25 13.20 17.68 -2.48
N THR A 26 12.91 18.47 -3.52
CA THR A 26 12.18 18.02 -4.70
C THR A 26 12.97 17.01 -5.51
N PHE A 27 14.26 17.27 -5.74
CA PHE A 27 15.15 16.32 -6.43
C PHE A 27 15.30 15.03 -5.61
N ASN A 28 15.51 15.14 -4.29
CA ASN A 28 15.54 14.02 -3.37
C ASN A 28 14.28 13.14 -3.48
N TYR A 29 13.10 13.78 -3.49
CA TYR A 29 11.82 13.11 -3.65
C TYR A 29 11.74 12.33 -4.96
N PHE A 30 12.08 12.95 -6.09
CA PHE A 30 12.03 12.27 -7.38
C PHE A 30 13.02 11.11 -7.47
N CYS A 31 14.24 11.26 -6.93
CA CYS A 31 15.19 10.15 -6.82
C CYS A 31 14.61 8.98 -6.01
N LYS A 32 13.96 9.26 -4.87
CA LYS A 32 13.33 8.22 -4.04
C LYS A 32 12.16 7.53 -4.74
N VAL A 33 11.30 8.28 -5.43
CA VAL A 33 10.19 7.71 -6.22
C VAL A 33 10.70 6.91 -7.41
N ALA A 34 11.72 7.40 -8.11
CA ALA A 34 12.37 6.66 -9.19
C ALA A 34 12.95 5.34 -8.68
N PHE A 35 13.69 5.39 -7.56
CA PHE A 35 14.21 4.20 -6.90
C PHE A 35 13.09 3.20 -6.53
N PHE A 36 11.98 3.67 -5.95
CA PHE A 36 10.83 2.81 -5.61
C PHE A 36 10.31 2.06 -6.83
N ASN A 37 10.04 2.78 -7.92
CA ASN A 37 9.49 2.20 -9.14
C ASN A 37 10.47 1.23 -9.80
N CYS A 38 11.75 1.62 -9.93
CA CYS A 38 12.80 0.75 -10.46
C CYS A 38 12.96 -0.52 -9.63
N TRP A 39 12.92 -0.42 -8.30
CA TRP A 39 12.98 -1.57 -7.41
C TRP A 39 11.81 -2.53 -7.63
N VAL A 40 10.58 -2.02 -7.65
CA VAL A 40 9.37 -2.84 -7.86
C VAL A 40 9.44 -3.55 -9.22
N VAL A 41 9.82 -2.85 -10.29
CA VAL A 41 9.96 -3.45 -11.63
C VAL A 41 11.09 -4.49 -11.65
N ALA A 42 12.24 -4.20 -11.03
CA ALA A 42 13.37 -5.12 -10.98
C ALA A 42 13.01 -6.41 -10.23
N MET A 43 12.41 -6.30 -9.05
CA MET A 43 11.99 -7.46 -8.26
C MET A 43 10.86 -8.25 -8.94
N ALA A 44 9.89 -7.57 -9.56
CA ALA A 44 8.84 -8.23 -10.32
C ALA A 44 9.44 -9.01 -11.50
N THR A 45 10.38 -8.42 -12.24
CA THR A 45 11.08 -9.10 -13.35
C THR A 45 11.87 -10.31 -12.87
N LEU A 46 12.57 -10.19 -11.73
CA LEU A 46 13.40 -11.26 -11.17
C LEU A 46 12.57 -12.43 -10.61
N LEU A 47 11.45 -12.13 -9.94
CA LEU A 47 10.65 -13.15 -9.23
C LEU A 47 9.52 -13.74 -10.08
N SER A 48 9.10 -13.06 -11.16
CA SER A 48 8.03 -13.57 -12.05
C SER A 48 8.32 -14.94 -12.65
N PRO A 49 9.56 -15.28 -13.10
CA PRO A 49 9.86 -16.63 -13.59
C PRO A 49 9.60 -17.70 -12.54
N LEU A 50 10.00 -17.47 -11.28
CA LEU A 50 9.77 -18.40 -10.19
C LEU A 50 8.27 -18.52 -9.84
N ALA A 51 7.55 -17.40 -9.85
CA ALA A 51 6.10 -17.40 -9.68
C ALA A 51 5.39 -18.15 -10.82
N ALA A 52 5.88 -18.01 -12.06
CA ALA A 52 5.34 -18.67 -13.25
C ALA A 52 5.51 -20.19 -13.20
N LEU A 53 6.62 -20.70 -12.63
CA LEU A 53 6.80 -22.14 -12.41
C LEU A 53 5.75 -22.75 -11.48
N ARG A 54 5.20 -21.96 -10.56
CA ARG A 54 4.10 -22.37 -9.66
C ARG A 54 2.72 -22.12 -10.27
N GLY A 55 2.66 -21.49 -11.43
CA GLY A 55 1.41 -21.00 -12.03
C GLY A 55 0.77 -19.89 -11.20
N ARG A 56 -0.51 -19.63 -11.47
CA ARG A 56 -1.29 -18.63 -10.74
C ARG A 56 -1.72 -19.19 -9.39
N SER A 57 -1.15 -18.67 -8.31
CA SER A 57 -1.35 -19.19 -6.95
C SER A 57 -1.20 -18.09 -5.90
N VAL A 58 -1.98 -18.14 -4.81
CA VAL A 58 -1.90 -17.17 -3.70
C VAL A 58 -0.58 -17.28 -2.94
N GLU A 59 0.07 -18.43 -2.99
CA GLU A 59 1.34 -18.72 -2.33
C GLU A 59 2.48 -17.86 -2.91
N ASN A 60 2.33 -17.37 -4.14
CA ASN A 60 3.24 -16.38 -4.75
C ASN A 60 3.18 -15.00 -4.06
N MET A 61 2.16 -14.71 -3.24
CA MET A 61 2.14 -13.51 -2.39
C MET A 61 3.33 -13.45 -1.44
N LYS A 62 3.92 -14.59 -1.05
CA LYS A 62 5.16 -14.64 -0.26
C LYS A 62 6.34 -14.00 -1.00
N LEU A 63 6.42 -14.18 -2.32
CA LEU A 63 7.45 -13.56 -3.17
C LEU A 63 7.24 -12.05 -3.27
N LEU A 64 5.99 -11.60 -3.47
CA LEU A 64 5.66 -10.17 -3.48
C LEU A 64 5.99 -9.49 -2.15
N ARG A 65 5.65 -10.11 -1.02
CA ARG A 65 6.01 -9.59 0.30
C ARG A 65 7.52 -9.49 0.46
N ALA A 66 8.25 -10.55 0.12
CA ALA A 66 9.70 -10.56 0.20
C ALA A 66 10.35 -9.46 -0.65
N ALA A 67 9.77 -9.14 -1.82
CA ALA A 67 10.22 -8.05 -2.68
C ALA A 67 10.00 -6.64 -2.08
N ILE A 68 8.87 -6.42 -1.41
CA ILE A 68 8.49 -5.10 -0.89
C ILE A 68 9.08 -4.82 0.50
N ARG A 69 9.19 -5.84 1.36
CA ARG A 69 9.60 -5.70 2.77
C ARG A 69 10.92 -4.93 2.98
N PRO A 70 11.97 -5.08 2.15
CA PRO A 70 13.20 -4.32 2.31
C PRO A 70 13.02 -2.80 2.16
N LEU A 71 12.06 -2.34 1.35
CA LEU A 71 11.87 -0.92 1.04
C LEU A 71 11.60 -0.08 2.30
N LYS A 72 10.87 -0.62 3.29
CA LYS A 72 10.61 0.12 4.53
C LYS A 72 11.91 0.46 5.27
N HIS A 73 12.89 -0.44 5.25
CA HIS A 73 14.19 -0.23 5.88
C HIS A 73 15.04 0.76 5.08
N LEU A 74 15.03 0.66 3.75
CA LEU A 74 15.75 1.57 2.86
C LEU A 74 15.28 3.02 2.99
N TYR A 75 13.97 3.25 3.21
CA TYR A 75 13.43 4.58 3.43
C TYR A 75 13.39 5.00 4.91
N GLY A 76 13.83 4.15 5.83
CA GLY A 76 13.77 4.43 7.27
C GLY A 76 12.33 4.59 7.79
N ILE A 77 11.37 3.88 7.20
CA ILE A 77 9.97 3.89 7.63
C ILE A 77 9.75 2.79 8.66
N LYS A 78 9.38 3.18 9.87
CA LYS A 78 9.01 2.28 10.96
C LYS A 78 7.51 1.98 10.85
N MET A 79 7.17 0.70 10.80
CA MET A 79 5.77 0.24 10.82
C MET A 79 5.42 -0.18 12.24
N GLN A 80 4.41 0.45 12.84
CA GLN A 80 3.84 0.05 14.13
C GLN A 80 2.47 -0.59 13.88
N VAL A 81 2.38 -1.91 14.07
CA VAL A 81 1.13 -2.64 13.91
C VAL A 81 0.50 -2.85 15.27
N ARG A 82 -0.80 -2.58 15.38
CA ARG A 82 -1.63 -2.77 16.58
C ARG A 82 -2.86 -3.59 16.22
N GLY A 83 -3.33 -4.43 17.13
CA GLY A 83 -4.53 -5.26 16.91
C GLY A 83 -4.30 -6.44 15.96
N SER A 84 -3.05 -6.78 15.62
CA SER A 84 -2.74 -7.89 14.70
C SER A 84 -3.31 -9.23 15.15
N GLU A 85 -3.50 -9.40 16.46
CA GLU A 85 -4.14 -10.56 17.08
C GLU A 85 -5.57 -10.79 16.58
N HIS A 86 -6.29 -9.76 16.13
CA HIS A 86 -7.61 -9.91 15.54
C HIS A 86 -7.60 -10.76 14.25
N LEU A 87 -6.48 -10.77 13.52
CA LEU A 87 -6.34 -11.54 12.27
C LEU A 87 -5.96 -13.01 12.51
N ASN A 88 -5.70 -13.41 13.75
CA ASN A 88 -5.37 -14.78 14.13
C ASN A 88 -6.63 -15.64 14.22
N THR A 89 -7.28 -15.84 13.08
CA THR A 89 -8.44 -16.73 12.94
C THR A 89 -8.23 -17.70 11.79
N GLU A 90 -8.80 -18.90 11.93
CA GLU A 90 -8.74 -19.96 10.91
C GLU A 90 -9.88 -19.83 9.88
N GLU A 91 -10.91 -19.05 10.20
CA GLU A 91 -12.04 -18.82 9.30
C GLU A 91 -11.64 -17.90 8.13
N PRO A 92 -12.22 -18.07 6.93
CA PRO A 92 -12.06 -17.09 5.87
C PRO A 92 -12.60 -15.73 6.31
N TYR A 93 -11.92 -14.64 5.96
CA TYR A 93 -12.36 -13.27 6.27
C TYR A 93 -11.98 -12.27 5.19
N VAL A 94 -12.58 -11.08 5.28
CA VAL A 94 -12.33 -9.96 4.37
C VAL A 94 -11.66 -8.84 5.12
N ILE A 95 -10.59 -8.29 4.55
CA ILE A 95 -9.93 -7.10 5.07
C ILE A 95 -10.40 -5.88 4.27
N VAL A 96 -10.84 -4.85 4.98
CA VAL A 96 -11.15 -3.54 4.39
C VAL A 96 -10.19 -2.52 4.97
N CYS A 97 -9.38 -1.89 4.11
CA CYS A 97 -8.44 -0.85 4.52
C CYS A 97 -8.74 0.49 3.84
N ASN A 98 -8.35 1.59 4.47
CA ASN A 98 -8.25 2.86 3.77
C ASN A 98 -7.06 2.79 2.78
N HIS A 99 -7.21 3.46 1.65
CA HIS A 99 -6.14 3.56 0.65
C HIS A 99 -5.87 5.05 0.40
N GLN A 100 -4.67 5.51 0.73
CA GLN A 100 -4.25 6.91 0.67
C GLN A 100 -3.06 7.13 -0.27
N ALA A 101 -2.15 6.16 -0.39
CA ALA A 101 -0.94 6.30 -1.19
C ALA A 101 -0.41 4.94 -1.66
N SER A 102 0.46 4.95 -2.67
CA SER A 102 1.23 3.76 -3.06
C SER A 102 2.07 3.18 -1.91
N LEU A 103 2.39 3.99 -0.90
CA LEU A 103 3.10 3.59 0.29
C LEU A 103 2.31 2.60 1.18
N ASP A 104 0.97 2.55 1.03
CA ASP A 104 0.13 1.56 1.70
C ASP A 104 0.59 0.14 1.41
N LEU A 105 1.21 -0.10 0.24
CA LEU A 105 1.77 -1.41 -0.12
C LEU A 105 2.83 -1.87 0.91
N MET A 106 3.68 -0.97 1.40
CA MET A 106 4.68 -1.30 2.42
C MET A 106 4.06 -1.58 3.79
N GLY A 107 2.98 -0.88 4.13
CA GLY A 107 2.27 -1.10 5.39
C GLY A 107 1.51 -2.42 5.36
N MET A 108 0.76 -2.66 4.29
CA MET A 108 -0.09 -3.84 4.16
C MET A 108 0.71 -5.14 4.19
N VAL A 109 1.88 -5.22 3.56
CA VAL A 109 2.69 -6.46 3.57
C VAL A 109 3.12 -6.92 4.97
N GLU A 110 3.06 -6.05 5.97
CA GLU A 110 3.32 -6.40 7.39
C GLU A 110 2.10 -6.99 8.10
N VAL A 111 0.89 -6.74 7.59
CA VAL A 111 -0.36 -7.07 8.29
C VAL A 111 -1.17 -8.13 7.54
N ILE A 112 -1.13 -8.16 6.20
CA ILE A 112 -1.92 -9.13 5.45
C ILE A 112 -1.47 -10.57 5.81
N PRO A 113 -2.39 -11.55 5.92
CA PRO A 113 -2.05 -12.96 6.16
C PRO A 113 -1.40 -13.67 4.98
N ASP A 114 -0.69 -14.76 5.23
CA ASP A 114 0.03 -15.55 4.20
C ASP A 114 -0.80 -15.89 2.96
N ARG A 115 -2.08 -16.25 3.14
CA ARG A 115 -3.02 -16.59 2.06
C ARG A 115 -4.09 -15.51 1.86
N CYS A 116 -3.67 -14.28 1.60
CA CYS A 116 -4.56 -13.15 1.32
C CYS A 116 -4.20 -12.53 -0.04
N VAL A 117 -5.21 -12.34 -0.90
CA VAL A 117 -5.05 -11.66 -2.19
C VAL A 117 -5.74 -10.28 -2.17
N PRO A 118 -5.05 -9.20 -2.54
CA PRO A 118 -5.67 -7.89 -2.69
C PRO A 118 -6.56 -7.83 -3.94
N ILE A 119 -7.47 -6.86 -3.93
CA ILE A 119 -8.23 -6.44 -5.11
C ILE A 119 -7.56 -5.19 -5.69
N ALA A 120 -7.22 -5.24 -6.97
CA ALA A 120 -6.42 -4.24 -7.66
C ALA A 120 -7.19 -3.63 -8.86
N LYS A 121 -6.78 -2.44 -9.29
CA LYS A 121 -7.32 -1.77 -10.49
C LYS A 121 -6.93 -2.56 -11.75
N LYS A 122 -7.85 -2.73 -12.71
CA LYS A 122 -7.62 -3.53 -13.92
C LYS A 122 -6.42 -3.06 -14.73
N GLU A 123 -6.16 -1.75 -14.75
CA GLU A 123 -5.07 -1.11 -15.46
C GLU A 123 -3.70 -1.64 -15.01
N LEU A 124 -3.58 -2.10 -13.76
CA LEU A 124 -2.33 -2.64 -13.20
C LEU A 124 -1.87 -3.92 -13.90
N ILE A 125 -2.77 -4.67 -14.56
CA ILE A 125 -2.39 -5.85 -15.34
C ILE A 125 -1.47 -5.50 -16.52
N TYR A 126 -1.54 -4.27 -17.02
CA TYR A 126 -0.77 -3.80 -18.17
C TYR A 126 0.59 -3.19 -17.79
N MET A 127 0.96 -3.18 -16.50
CA MET A 127 2.25 -2.68 -16.02
C MET A 127 3.41 -3.66 -16.23
N GLY A 128 3.48 -4.30 -17.40
CA GLY A 128 4.54 -5.25 -17.76
C GLY A 128 4.76 -6.36 -16.72
N THR A 129 6.01 -6.55 -16.29
CA THR A 129 6.37 -7.60 -15.33
C THR A 129 5.71 -7.43 -13.96
N VAL A 130 5.39 -6.20 -13.55
CA VAL A 130 4.63 -5.95 -12.31
C VAL A 130 3.21 -6.50 -12.43
N GLY A 131 2.53 -6.22 -13.55
CA GLY A 131 1.20 -6.73 -13.82
C GLY A 131 1.16 -8.26 -13.85
N TRP A 132 2.16 -8.88 -14.47
CA TRP A 132 2.32 -10.34 -14.51
C TRP A 132 2.58 -10.94 -13.12
N ALA A 133 3.49 -10.35 -12.34
CA ALA A 133 3.77 -10.80 -10.97
C ALA A 133 2.50 -10.74 -10.10
N CYS A 134 1.73 -9.65 -10.23
CA CYS A 134 0.44 -9.50 -9.56
C CYS A 134 -0.56 -10.59 -9.98
N TRP A 135 -0.71 -10.81 -11.29
CA TRP A 135 -1.63 -11.82 -11.83
C TRP A 135 -1.26 -13.24 -11.39
N LEU A 136 0.02 -13.61 -11.47
CA LEU A 136 0.57 -14.88 -10.99
C LEU A 136 0.39 -15.08 -9.48
N SER A 137 0.27 -13.99 -8.71
CA SER A 137 0.02 -14.03 -7.27
C SER A 137 -1.45 -14.20 -6.89
N GLY A 138 -2.34 -14.39 -7.87
CA GLY A 138 -3.77 -14.57 -7.62
C GLY A 138 -4.52 -13.28 -7.34
N ILE A 139 -3.88 -12.10 -7.51
CA ILE A 139 -4.52 -10.80 -7.35
C ILE A 139 -5.74 -10.69 -8.28
N ILE A 140 -6.82 -10.14 -7.75
CA ILE A 140 -8.09 -9.97 -8.46
C ILE A 140 -8.12 -8.55 -9.03
N PHE A 141 -8.30 -8.43 -10.34
CA PHE A 141 -8.33 -7.16 -11.04
C PHE A 141 -9.77 -6.74 -11.34
N ILE A 142 -10.14 -5.50 -11.00
CA ILE A 142 -11.50 -4.96 -11.20
C ILE A 142 -11.44 -3.67 -12.03
N ASP A 143 -12.35 -3.58 -13.01
CA ASP A 143 -12.63 -2.37 -13.77
C ASP A 143 -13.64 -1.51 -13.02
N ARG A 144 -13.20 -0.37 -12.47
CA ARG A 144 -14.07 0.51 -11.66
C ARG A 144 -14.95 1.42 -12.51
N HIS A 145 -14.66 1.57 -13.81
CA HIS A 145 -15.45 2.37 -14.73
C HIS A 145 -16.70 1.63 -15.19
N LYS A 146 -16.61 0.30 -15.28
CA LYS A 146 -17.77 -0.59 -15.45
C LYS A 146 -18.40 -0.88 -14.11
N ARG A 147 -19.26 0.04 -13.66
CA ARG A 147 -20.02 -0.10 -12.39
C ARG A 147 -20.71 -1.47 -12.29
N GLY A 148 -21.26 -2.01 -13.38
CA GLY A 148 -21.85 -3.36 -13.41
C GLY A 148 -20.85 -4.45 -13.02
N ASP A 149 -19.73 -4.57 -13.73
CA ASP A 149 -18.70 -5.59 -13.48
C ASP A 149 -18.05 -5.45 -12.08
N ALA A 150 -17.79 -4.22 -11.63
CA ALA A 150 -17.28 -3.97 -10.28
C ALA A 150 -18.30 -4.37 -9.22
N ILE A 151 -19.57 -4.02 -9.41
CA ILE A 151 -20.67 -4.43 -8.53
C ILE A 151 -20.83 -5.93 -8.60
N ASP A 152 -20.66 -6.61 -9.73
CA ASP A 152 -20.82 -8.05 -9.85
C ASP A 152 -19.70 -8.82 -9.17
N VAL A 153 -18.43 -8.41 -9.31
CA VAL A 153 -17.33 -9.04 -8.57
C VAL A 153 -17.46 -8.76 -7.07
N ILE A 154 -17.77 -7.52 -6.68
CA ILE A 154 -18.01 -7.17 -5.28
C ILE A 154 -19.26 -7.87 -4.76
N SER A 155 -20.30 -8.07 -5.58
CA SER A 155 -21.55 -8.74 -5.19
C SER A 155 -21.41 -10.25 -5.17
N GLN A 156 -20.59 -10.86 -6.03
CA GLN A 156 -20.23 -12.27 -5.96
C GLN A 156 -19.36 -12.52 -4.75
N THR A 157 -18.37 -11.66 -4.52
CA THR A 157 -17.56 -11.67 -3.29
C THR A 157 -18.47 -11.49 -2.08
N ALA A 158 -19.39 -10.52 -2.08
CA ALA A 158 -20.37 -10.30 -1.01
C ALA A 158 -21.36 -11.45 -0.86
N LYS A 159 -21.75 -12.14 -1.94
CA LYS A 159 -22.59 -13.34 -1.91
C LYS A 159 -21.85 -14.52 -1.29
N THR A 160 -20.57 -14.71 -1.62
CA THR A 160 -19.72 -15.73 -0.99
C THR A 160 -19.48 -15.40 0.47
N ILE A 161 -19.13 -14.14 0.78
CA ILE A 161 -18.99 -13.61 2.14
C ILE A 161 -20.26 -13.88 2.95
N ARG A 162 -21.42 -13.59 2.38
CA ARG A 162 -22.72 -13.78 3.04
C ARG A 162 -23.09 -15.25 3.20
N ARG A 163 -22.91 -16.06 2.15
CA ARG A 163 -23.24 -17.50 2.17
C ARG A 163 -22.38 -18.25 3.18
N GLU A 164 -21.14 -17.81 3.36
CA GLU A 164 -20.17 -18.44 4.26
C GLU A 164 -20.00 -17.68 5.60
N ASN A 165 -20.82 -16.64 5.85
CA ASN A 165 -20.76 -15.78 7.05
C ASN A 165 -19.34 -15.28 7.37
N VAL A 166 -18.66 -14.80 6.35
CA VAL A 166 -17.27 -14.35 6.40
C VAL A 166 -17.21 -13.00 7.13
N PRO A 167 -16.50 -12.88 8.25
CA PRO A 167 -16.38 -11.62 8.97
C PRO A 167 -15.50 -10.62 8.21
N ILE A 168 -15.70 -9.34 8.52
CA ILE A 168 -14.94 -8.24 7.94
C ILE A 168 -14.04 -7.62 9.02
N PHE A 169 -12.74 -7.50 8.75
CA PHE A 169 -11.78 -6.80 9.59
C PHE A 169 -11.42 -5.45 8.98
N PRO A 170 -11.83 -4.33 9.61
CA PRO A 170 -11.39 -3.01 9.21
C PRO A 170 -9.93 -2.78 9.63
N ILE A 171 -9.12 -2.24 8.73
CA ILE A 171 -7.73 -1.83 9.00
C ILE A 171 -7.60 -0.34 8.70
N VAL A 172 -7.07 0.39 9.67
CA VAL A 172 -6.84 1.83 9.55
C VAL A 172 -5.35 2.11 9.53
N ILE A 173 -4.89 2.72 8.45
CA ILE A 173 -3.52 3.15 8.25
C ILE A 173 -3.46 4.65 8.55
N SER A 174 -2.49 5.05 9.37
CA SER A 174 -2.23 6.45 9.71
C SER A 174 -1.90 7.26 8.45
N PRO A 175 -2.30 8.55 8.40
CA PRO A 175 -1.92 9.42 7.29
C PRO A 175 -0.39 9.56 7.16
N TYR A 176 0.09 9.80 5.95
CA TYR A 176 1.52 9.89 5.66
C TYR A 176 2.10 11.32 5.62
N TRP A 177 1.26 12.36 5.70
CA TRP A 177 1.62 13.75 5.37
C TRP A 177 2.87 14.28 6.11
N ASP A 178 3.15 13.74 7.30
CA ASP A 178 4.31 14.12 8.10
C ASP A 178 5.64 13.71 7.47
N PHE A 179 5.68 12.67 6.64
CA PHE A 179 6.93 12.20 6.02
C PHE A 179 6.82 11.87 4.53
N PHE A 180 5.61 11.78 3.96
CA PHE A 180 5.39 11.57 2.53
C PHE A 180 4.24 12.43 2.01
N SER A 181 4.49 13.20 0.95
CA SER A 181 3.49 13.98 0.21
C SER A 181 3.92 14.12 -1.24
N SER A 182 3.11 13.58 -2.15
CA SER A 182 3.33 13.74 -3.60
C SER A 182 3.10 15.17 -4.08
N LYS A 183 2.24 15.92 -3.39
CA LYS A 183 1.94 17.34 -3.68
C LYS A 183 3.12 18.21 -3.32
N ASP A 184 3.65 18.04 -2.10
CA ASP A 184 4.73 18.88 -1.56
C ASP A 184 6.13 18.33 -1.88
N LYS A 185 6.21 17.27 -2.69
CA LYS A 185 7.46 16.58 -3.07
C LYS A 185 8.32 16.26 -1.85
N LYS A 186 7.67 15.67 -0.85
CA LYS A 186 8.27 15.31 0.43
C LYS A 186 8.30 13.80 0.54
N PHE A 187 9.47 13.24 0.81
CA PHE A 187 9.63 11.82 1.12
C PHE A 187 10.82 11.64 2.07
N THR A 188 10.56 11.51 3.36
CA THR A 188 11.54 11.36 4.43
C THR A 188 11.25 10.10 5.26
N SER A 189 12.14 9.79 6.20
CA SER A 189 11.92 8.73 7.18
C SER A 189 10.82 9.11 8.16
N GLY A 190 10.04 8.14 8.60
CA GLY A 190 8.93 8.37 9.52
C GLY A 190 8.41 7.10 10.16
N THR A 191 7.34 7.26 10.92
CA THR A 191 6.60 6.15 11.52
C THR A 191 5.19 6.12 10.97
N CYS A 192 4.78 4.98 10.46
CA CYS A 192 3.40 4.69 10.07
C CYS A 192 2.79 3.73 11.10
N THR A 193 1.60 4.08 11.59
CA THR A 193 0.83 3.22 12.49
C THR A 193 -0.29 2.54 11.71
N ILE A 194 -0.44 1.24 11.91
CA ILE A 194 -1.51 0.43 11.32
C ILE A 194 -2.30 -0.17 12.48
N GLN A 195 -3.60 0.11 12.51
CA GLN A 195 -4.51 -0.40 13.51
C GLN A 195 -5.48 -1.37 12.85
N VAL A 196 -5.46 -2.62 13.30
CA VAL A 196 -6.46 -3.62 12.95
C VAL A 196 -7.59 -3.52 13.98
N LEU A 197 -8.81 -3.28 13.52
CA LEU A 197 -10.00 -3.22 14.36
C LEU A 197 -10.63 -4.62 14.54
N PRO A 198 -11.43 -4.82 15.61
CA PRO A 198 -12.19 -6.05 15.80
C PRO A 198 -13.09 -6.37 14.60
N LYS A 199 -13.39 -7.66 14.39
CA LYS A 199 -14.27 -8.08 13.31
C LYS A 199 -15.68 -7.51 13.44
N ILE A 200 -16.27 -7.23 12.29
CA ILE A 200 -17.69 -6.96 12.11
C ILE A 200 -18.31 -8.21 11.50
N GLU A 201 -19.22 -8.81 12.25
CA GLU A 201 -19.94 -10.00 11.82
C GLU A 201 -20.92 -9.71 10.68
N THR A 202 -21.04 -10.63 9.74
CA THR A 202 -21.92 -10.50 8.56
C THR A 202 -23.12 -11.45 8.60
N HIS A 203 -23.29 -12.20 9.69
CA HIS A 203 -24.36 -13.16 9.88
C HIS A 203 -25.76 -12.53 9.68
N GLY A 204 -26.58 -13.16 8.83
CA GLY A 204 -27.97 -12.76 8.63
C GLY A 204 -28.20 -11.53 7.73
N LEU A 205 -27.14 -10.83 7.31
CA LEU A 205 -27.27 -9.68 6.41
C LEU A 205 -27.70 -10.13 5.01
N SER A 206 -28.39 -9.26 4.27
CA SER A 206 -28.82 -9.43 2.88
C SER A 206 -28.16 -8.41 1.94
N PRO A 207 -28.24 -8.57 0.60
CA PRO A 207 -27.71 -7.58 -0.33
C PRO A 207 -28.27 -6.16 -0.12
N LYS A 208 -29.46 -6.04 0.49
CA LYS A 208 -30.08 -4.75 0.81
C LYS A 208 -29.38 -4.03 1.97
N ASP A 209 -28.68 -4.78 2.82
CA ASP A 209 -28.03 -4.28 4.04
C ASP A 209 -26.57 -3.88 3.78
N VAL A 210 -26.04 -4.18 2.58
CA VAL A 210 -24.67 -3.84 2.16
C VAL A 210 -24.36 -2.33 2.29
N PRO A 211 -25.25 -1.39 1.91
CA PRO A 211 -25.01 0.03 2.10
C PRO A 211 -24.83 0.41 3.58
N GLU A 212 -25.66 -0.14 4.47
CA GLU A 212 -25.60 0.13 5.92
C GLU A 212 -24.35 -0.49 6.54
N LEU A 213 -23.99 -1.72 6.17
CA LEU A 213 -22.75 -2.39 6.57
C LEU A 213 -21.53 -1.56 6.16
N THR A 214 -21.51 -1.08 4.91
CA THR A 214 -20.43 -0.24 4.39
C THR A 214 -20.29 1.04 5.18
N GLU A 215 -21.40 1.68 5.56
CA GLU A 215 -21.37 2.89 6.38
C GLU A 215 -20.91 2.63 7.81
N THR A 216 -21.31 1.49 8.39
CA THR A 216 -20.85 1.06 9.72
C THR A 216 -19.32 0.87 9.74
N ILE A 217 -18.79 0.14 8.76
CA ILE A 217 -17.33 -0.04 8.59
C ILE A 217 -16.65 1.32 8.41
N ARG A 218 -17.18 2.18 7.53
CA ARG A 218 -16.62 3.52 7.28
C ARG A 218 -16.61 4.37 8.54
N LYS A 219 -17.67 4.35 9.35
CA LYS A 219 -17.77 5.10 10.61
C LYS A 219 -16.75 4.59 11.64
N ALA A 220 -16.61 3.28 11.79
CA ALA A 220 -15.62 2.69 12.68
C ALA A 220 -14.19 3.10 12.29
N MET A 221 -13.85 3.00 10.99
CA MET A 221 -12.54 3.40 10.49
C MET A 221 -12.26 4.90 10.64
N ARG A 222 -13.26 5.75 10.39
CA ARG A 222 -13.13 7.21 10.54
C ARG A 222 -12.97 7.66 11.99
N ALA A 223 -13.56 6.93 12.94
CA ALA A 223 -13.38 7.21 14.36
C ALA A 223 -11.93 6.95 14.81
N GLU A 224 -11.29 5.92 14.26
CA GLU A 224 -9.92 5.53 14.60
C GLU A 224 -8.86 6.37 13.87
N HIS A 225 -9.08 6.71 12.59
CA HIS A 225 -8.10 7.39 11.74
C HIS A 225 -7.40 8.62 12.36
N PRO A 226 -8.09 9.56 13.03
CA PRO A 226 -7.44 10.73 13.63
C PRO A 226 -6.65 10.42 14.92
N LEU A 227 -6.84 9.25 15.52
CA LEU A 227 -6.17 8.83 16.75
C LEU A 227 -4.81 8.19 16.48
N LEU A 228 -4.55 7.78 15.24
CA LEU A 228 -3.32 7.09 14.89
C LEU A 228 -2.15 8.07 14.82
N PRO A 229 -1.10 7.86 15.64
CA PRO A 229 0.07 8.72 15.59
C PRO A 229 0.81 8.51 14.27
N CYS A 230 1.23 9.61 13.66
CA CYS A 230 2.26 9.66 12.62
C CYS A 230 3.36 10.59 13.12
N SER A 231 4.62 10.28 12.81
CA SER A 231 5.73 11.16 13.19
C SER A 231 6.89 11.06 12.21
N THR A 232 7.56 12.18 11.98
CA THR A 232 8.87 12.20 11.31
C THR A 232 9.92 11.50 12.17
N GLY A 233 10.92 10.91 11.52
CA GLY A 233 12.07 10.28 12.20
C GLY A 233 13.04 11.25 12.87
N ALA A 234 12.76 12.56 12.87
CA ALA A 234 13.59 13.57 13.51
C ALA A 234 13.31 13.59 15.03
N THR A 235 14.39 13.55 15.82
CA THR A 235 14.41 13.62 17.29
C THR A 235 13.47 14.68 17.88
N LYS A 236 12.85 14.34 19.03
CA LYS A 236 12.00 15.19 19.87
C LYS A 236 12.41 16.68 19.83
N GLY A 237 11.54 17.52 19.27
CA GLY A 237 11.62 18.97 19.35
C GLY A 237 10.24 19.58 19.11
N THR A 238 9.61 20.03 20.20
CA THR A 238 8.50 21.01 20.32
C THR A 238 7.48 21.10 19.19
N GLY A 239 6.24 20.70 19.52
CA GLY A 239 5.09 20.70 18.61
C GLY A 239 4.75 22.07 18.00
N SER A 240 4.16 22.00 16.81
CA SER A 240 3.50 23.10 16.12
C SER A 240 2.10 22.64 15.70
N PRO A 241 1.08 23.52 15.71
CA PRO A 241 -0.31 23.12 15.88
C PRO A 241 -0.97 22.54 14.61
N ARG A 242 -1.93 21.65 14.88
CA ARG A 242 -2.88 20.99 13.95
C ARG A 242 -3.25 21.84 12.74
N HIS A 243 -2.97 21.33 11.55
CA HIS A 243 -3.68 21.77 10.35
C HIS A 243 -5.04 21.05 10.28
N LYS A 244 -6.11 21.78 10.63
CA LYS A 244 -7.49 21.45 10.29
C LYS A 244 -7.67 21.66 8.78
N GLY A 245 -8.36 20.73 8.12
CA GLY A 245 -8.97 20.92 6.81
C GLY A 245 -8.18 20.31 5.65
N ASP A 246 -8.63 19.17 5.15
CA ASP A 246 -9.46 19.14 3.94
C ASP A 246 -9.58 17.71 3.42
N THR A 247 -10.76 17.14 3.62
CA THR A 247 -11.26 16.03 2.81
C THR A 247 -11.52 16.57 1.41
N ALA A 248 -10.56 16.42 0.51
CA ALA A 248 -10.75 16.61 -0.91
C ALA A 248 -10.23 15.37 -1.65
N GLY A 249 -11.14 14.70 -2.36
CA GLY A 249 -10.83 13.52 -3.16
C GLY A 249 -9.84 13.79 -4.28
N THR A 250 -9.26 12.72 -4.80
CA THR A 250 -8.66 12.57 -6.14
C THR A 250 -8.25 11.09 -6.22
N SER A 251 -8.86 10.23 -7.04
CA SER A 251 -8.60 10.08 -8.49
C SER A 251 -7.11 10.23 -8.80
N ASP A 252 -6.35 9.13 -8.67
CA ASP A 252 -5.87 8.35 -9.82
C ASP A 252 -5.33 6.98 -9.38
#